data_AF-A0A7Y8F8T8-F1
#
_entry.id   AF-A0A7Y8F8T8-F1
#
_cell.length_a   1.000
_cell.length_b   1.000
_cell.length_c   1.000
_cell.angle_alpha   90.00
_cell.angle_beta   90.00
_cell.angle_gamma   90.00
#
_symmetry.space_group_name_H-M   'P 1'
#
loop_
_entity.id
_entity.type
_entity.pdbx_description
1 polymer ?
#
loop_
_entity_poly.entity_id
_entity_poly.type
_entity_poly.pdbx_seq_one_letter_code
_entity_poly.pdbx_strand_id
1 'polypeptide(L)'
;MSGISTSCTASQAVNNECLSLSRPHEFSVPGKPSVNPMSSNVEVLRGPLVNQPSAATPGIAETLVSLVTLLMSLVESLQNSLLGDEKRTDQKTTVNSNNNTGGIHPVNKEVPVVNVKSERISGISGRPVGEKPTDVWHGVTEGVKHTSHYLSGIKAAMEKYGQSPLGIYKSVTESADAYVIEMRDGYKVTLTKKELEHARLALDFRGTDPGMIQDAKFMYAVTAKRVQDIESSAYTRESFEWALESMGDSLVLHGLERLGLGGQVRPVTWQELEAKGGIGVVGVGDHGSLMKGGYVDMFGPSKLKEVSTYGHGGLSFTHRAFELI
;
A
#
# COMPACT_ATOMS: atom_id res chain seq x y z
N MET A 1 31.30 -29.39 35.97
CA MET A 1 31.95 -28.79 37.16
C MET A 1 32.42 -27.39 36.79
N SER A 2 31.99 -26.39 37.57
CA SER A 2 32.47 -24.99 37.65
C SER A 2 32.48 -24.17 36.34
N GLY A 3 31.72 -23.09 36.15
CA GLY A 3 31.29 -22.06 37.09
C GLY A 3 32.19 -20.81 36.97
N ILE A 4 31.58 -19.61 37.09
CA ILE A 4 32.10 -18.21 37.11
C ILE A 4 31.54 -17.45 35.88
N SER A 5 30.43 -16.68 35.92
CA SER A 5 29.92 -15.62 36.83
C SER A 5 30.80 -14.38 36.91
N THR A 6 30.27 -13.23 36.42
CA THR A 6 30.33 -11.83 36.91
C THR A 6 30.29 -10.87 35.69
N SER A 7 29.17 -10.21 35.40
CA SER A 7 28.53 -9.04 36.04
C SER A 7 29.05 -7.70 35.47
N CYS A 8 28.18 -7.01 34.73
CA CYS A 8 28.31 -5.61 34.35
C CYS A 8 28.09 -4.70 35.56
N THR A 9 28.90 -3.66 35.69
CA THR A 9 28.61 -2.47 36.51
C THR A 9 28.82 -1.20 35.67
N ALA A 10 27.95 -0.23 35.91
CA ALA A 10 27.84 1.03 35.19
C ALA A 10 28.79 2.10 35.76
N SER A 11 29.32 3.00 34.92
CA SER A 11 29.28 4.46 35.09
C SER A 11 30.08 5.21 34.01
N GLN A 12 29.43 6.20 33.39
CA GLN A 12 29.93 7.50 32.89
C GLN A 12 31.29 7.60 32.16
N ALA A 13 31.29 8.05 30.89
CA ALA A 13 31.83 9.36 30.47
C ALA A 13 32.09 9.48 28.95
N VAL A 14 31.49 10.51 28.35
CA VAL A 14 32.11 11.55 27.49
C VAL A 14 33.01 11.14 26.30
N ASN A 15 32.48 11.44 25.10
CA ASN A 15 33.10 11.88 23.83
C ASN A 15 34.34 11.18 23.22
N ASN A 16 34.16 10.91 21.92
CA ASN A 16 35.11 10.82 20.81
C ASN A 16 35.90 9.52 20.58
N GLU A 17 35.75 9.07 19.33
CA GLU A 17 36.67 8.29 18.50
C GLU A 17 37.17 6.95 19.04
N CYS A 18 36.57 5.86 18.56
CA CYS A 18 37.32 4.64 18.30
C CYS A 18 36.58 3.69 17.35
N LEU A 19 37.37 3.15 16.41
CA LEU A 19 37.20 1.87 15.69
C LEU A 19 36.53 1.92 14.30
N SER A 20 37.38 2.25 13.34
CA SER A 20 37.59 1.47 12.11
C SER A 20 37.78 -0.04 12.38
N LEU A 21 37.53 -0.85 11.32
CA LEU A 21 37.74 -2.30 11.12
C LEU A 21 36.44 -3.12 11.32
N SER A 22 35.96 -3.95 10.39
CA SER A 22 36.64 -4.77 9.37
C SER A 22 35.72 -5.10 8.18
N ARG A 23 36.28 -5.11 6.96
CA ARG A 23 35.69 -5.74 5.76
C ARG A 23 35.90 -7.26 5.81
N PRO A 24 34.98 -8.09 5.30
CA PRO A 24 35.28 -9.50 5.06
C PRO A 24 35.92 -9.73 3.68
N HIS A 25 37.01 -10.50 3.74
CA HIS A 25 37.78 -11.24 2.74
C HIS A 25 37.20 -11.43 1.32
N GLU A 26 37.94 -10.93 0.32
CA GLU A 26 37.95 -11.47 -1.05
C GLU A 26 38.90 -12.67 -1.15
N PHE A 27 38.40 -13.74 -1.77
CA PHE A 27 39.15 -14.95 -2.09
C PHE A 27 39.89 -14.76 -3.42
N SER A 28 41.20 -14.99 -3.42
CA SER A 28 42.09 -14.84 -4.58
C SER A 28 42.32 -16.21 -5.25
N VAL A 29 42.27 -16.27 -6.59
CA VAL A 29 42.72 -17.42 -7.41
C VAL A 29 43.70 -16.91 -8.48
N PRO A 30 44.85 -17.57 -8.74
CA PRO A 30 45.94 -17.00 -9.53
C PRO A 30 45.98 -17.45 -11.01
N GLY A 31 46.44 -16.54 -11.89
CA GLY A 31 47.53 -16.85 -12.84
C GLY A 31 47.26 -17.06 -14.34
N LYS A 32 47.42 -15.95 -15.09
CA LYS A 32 48.09 -15.77 -16.43
C LYS A 32 47.49 -16.39 -17.74
N PRO A 33 47.90 -15.91 -18.94
CA PRO A 33 48.65 -14.68 -19.29
C PRO A 33 47.99 -13.78 -20.37
N SER A 34 48.43 -12.53 -20.37
CA SER A 34 48.19 -11.47 -21.37
C SER A 34 49.03 -11.69 -22.63
N VAL A 35 48.45 -11.39 -23.81
CA VAL A 35 49.17 -11.22 -25.09
C VAL A 35 48.75 -9.87 -25.68
N ASN A 36 49.75 -9.06 -26.02
CA ASN A 36 49.63 -7.72 -26.62
C ASN A 36 49.22 -7.74 -28.11
N PRO A 37 48.76 -6.60 -28.67
CA PRO A 37 48.11 -6.50 -29.98
C PRO A 37 49.10 -6.18 -31.11
N MET A 38 48.79 -6.59 -32.35
CA MET A 38 49.44 -6.05 -33.55
C MET A 38 48.61 -6.18 -34.84
N SER A 39 48.40 -5.01 -35.46
CA SER A 39 48.51 -4.70 -36.90
C SER A 39 47.47 -5.19 -37.94
N SER A 40 46.67 -4.21 -38.38
CA SER A 40 46.62 -3.65 -39.75
C SER A 40 46.01 -4.40 -40.95
N ASN A 41 45.19 -3.62 -41.68
CA ASN A 41 44.93 -3.58 -43.12
C ASN A 41 43.92 -4.58 -43.69
N VAL A 42 42.76 -4.07 -44.14
CA VAL A 42 42.35 -4.15 -45.56
C VAL A 42 41.57 -2.89 -45.95
N GLU A 43 41.90 -2.43 -47.15
CA GLU A 43 41.57 -1.20 -47.86
C GLU A 43 40.17 -1.22 -48.50
N VAL A 44 39.73 -0.01 -48.84
CA VAL A 44 38.42 0.40 -49.36
C VAL A 44 38.19 -0.04 -50.81
N LEU A 45 36.98 -0.51 -51.16
CA LEU A 45 36.44 -0.43 -52.53
C LEU A 45 34.95 -0.06 -52.52
N ARG A 46 34.65 1.12 -53.09
CA ARG A 46 33.31 1.66 -53.36
C ARG A 46 32.74 1.05 -54.66
N GLY A 47 31.45 0.71 -54.66
CA GLY A 47 30.63 0.39 -55.85
C GLY A 47 29.13 0.45 -55.51
N PRO A 48 28.23 0.74 -56.48
CA PRO A 48 27.09 1.64 -56.27
C PRO A 48 25.79 1.00 -55.75
N LEU A 49 24.99 1.84 -55.08
CA LEU A 49 23.61 1.60 -54.63
C LEU A 49 22.70 1.22 -55.81
N VAL A 50 22.09 0.04 -55.73
CA VAL A 50 20.92 -0.35 -56.53
C VAL A 50 19.76 -0.56 -55.56
N ASN A 51 18.73 0.27 -55.70
CA ASN A 51 17.48 0.19 -54.96
C ASN A 51 16.61 -0.98 -55.48
N GLN A 52 16.25 -1.91 -54.60
CA GLN A 52 15.04 -2.72 -54.72
C GLN A 52 14.22 -2.56 -53.43
N PRO A 53 12.89 -2.38 -53.51
CA PRO A 53 12.05 -2.24 -52.33
C PRO A 53 11.88 -3.61 -51.65
N SER A 54 12.47 -3.77 -50.47
CA SER A 54 12.14 -4.86 -49.56
C SER A 54 10.80 -4.58 -48.90
N ALA A 55 9.89 -5.55 -48.91
CA ALA A 55 8.59 -5.49 -48.28
C ALA A 55 8.75 -5.13 -46.79
N ALA A 56 8.24 -3.97 -46.39
CA ALA A 56 8.25 -3.52 -45.01
C ALA A 56 7.42 -4.48 -44.15
N THR A 57 8.06 -5.08 -43.15
CA THR A 57 7.37 -5.69 -42.01
C THR A 57 6.70 -4.57 -41.23
N PRO A 58 5.39 -4.62 -40.92
CA PRO A 58 4.71 -3.55 -40.20
C PRO A 58 5.39 -3.37 -38.83
N GLY A 59 5.80 -2.14 -38.55
CA GLY A 59 6.44 -1.78 -37.29
C GLY A 59 5.50 -1.99 -36.11
N ILE A 60 6.09 -2.20 -34.94
CA ILE A 60 5.42 -2.46 -33.64
C ILE A 60 4.32 -1.44 -33.29
N ALA A 61 4.30 -0.27 -33.93
CA ALA A 61 3.26 0.74 -33.77
C ALA A 61 1.95 0.36 -34.50
N GLU A 62 2.01 -0.27 -35.67
CA GLU A 62 0.81 -0.66 -36.45
C GLU A 62 0.09 -1.86 -35.83
N THR A 63 0.84 -2.77 -35.20
CA THR A 63 0.27 -3.90 -34.44
C THR A 63 -0.48 -3.43 -33.19
N LEU A 64 -0.02 -2.38 -32.52
CA LEU A 64 -0.70 -1.80 -31.37
C LEU A 64 -2.00 -1.08 -31.76
N VAL A 65 -2.02 -0.35 -32.89
CA VAL A 65 -3.26 0.28 -33.39
C VAL A 65 -4.30 -0.77 -33.76
N SER A 66 -3.87 -1.88 -34.36
CA SER A 66 -4.76 -3.01 -34.67
C SER A 66 -5.35 -3.65 -33.40
N LEU A 67 -4.53 -3.82 -32.34
CA LEU A 67 -4.98 -4.35 -31.06
C LEU A 67 -6.00 -3.42 -30.36
N VAL A 68 -5.77 -2.10 -30.40
CA VAL A 68 -6.71 -1.11 -29.85
C VAL A 68 -8.03 -1.14 -30.60
N THR A 69 -8.00 -1.29 -31.93
CA THR A 69 -9.22 -1.37 -32.75
C THR A 69 -10.04 -2.64 -32.43
N LEU A 70 -9.36 -3.75 -32.18
CA LEU A 70 -9.98 -5.02 -31.74
C LEU A 70 -10.57 -4.94 -30.33
N LEU A 71 -9.92 -4.21 -29.42
CA LEU A 71 -10.44 -3.99 -28.07
C LEU A 71 -11.68 -3.10 -28.07
N MET A 72 -11.72 -2.07 -28.91
CA MET A 72 -12.88 -1.17 -29.00
C MET A 72 -14.12 -1.88 -29.56
N SER A 73 -13.96 -2.72 -30.59
CA SER A 73 -15.08 -3.49 -31.15
C SER A 73 -15.61 -4.55 -30.17
N LEU A 74 -14.75 -5.11 -29.32
CA LEU A 74 -15.17 -6.03 -28.26
C LEU A 74 -15.99 -5.33 -27.16
N VAL A 75 -15.60 -4.09 -26.79
CA VAL A 75 -16.33 -3.29 -25.80
C VAL A 75 -17.72 -2.92 -26.33
N GLU A 76 -17.84 -2.52 -27.60
CA GLU A 76 -19.13 -2.22 -28.22
C GLU A 76 -20.04 -3.46 -28.28
N SER A 77 -19.47 -4.63 -28.58
CA SER A 77 -20.22 -5.89 -28.56
C SER A 77 -20.69 -6.29 -27.16
N LEU A 78 -19.91 -5.99 -26.11
CA LEU A 78 -20.28 -6.26 -24.71
C LEU A 78 -21.36 -5.30 -24.20
N GLN A 79 -21.32 -4.02 -24.59
CA GLN A 79 -22.34 -3.03 -24.23
C GLN A 79 -23.70 -3.35 -24.87
N ASN A 80 -23.72 -3.80 -26.12
CA ASN A 80 -24.95 -4.21 -26.80
C ASN A 80 -25.54 -5.52 -26.23
N SER A 81 -24.72 -6.38 -25.63
CA SER A 81 -25.16 -7.62 -24.97
C SER A 81 -25.72 -7.38 -23.57
N LEU A 82 -25.20 -6.38 -22.84
CA LEU A 82 -25.61 -6.08 -21.45
C LEU A 82 -26.85 -5.18 -21.34
N LEU A 83 -27.27 -4.53 -22.42
CA LEU A 83 -28.44 -3.63 -22.44
C LEU A 83 -29.62 -4.18 -23.26
N GLY A 84 -29.54 -5.46 -23.67
CA GLY A 84 -30.58 -6.14 -24.43
C GLY A 84 -31.62 -6.84 -23.56
N ASP A 85 -32.78 -6.20 -23.45
CA ASP A 85 -34.12 -6.79 -23.22
C ASP A 85 -34.60 -7.01 -21.77
N GLU A 86 -35.31 -6.02 -21.22
CA GLU A 86 -36.47 -6.29 -20.36
C GLU A 86 -37.61 -5.29 -20.68
N LYS A 87 -38.48 -5.68 -21.61
CA LYS A 87 -39.80 -5.08 -21.80
C LYS A 87 -40.84 -5.86 -20.96
N ARG A 88 -41.64 -5.07 -20.21
CA ARG A 88 -43.03 -5.35 -19.74
C ARG A 88 -43.09 -6.13 -18.41
N THR A 89 -43.72 -5.65 -17.33
CA THR A 89 -45.05 -5.03 -17.24
C THR A 89 -45.27 -4.36 -15.86
N ASP A 90 -45.83 -3.15 -15.84
CA ASP A 90 -46.40 -2.49 -14.66
C ASP A 90 -47.62 -3.25 -14.11
N GLN A 91 -47.77 -3.28 -12.78
CA GLN A 91 -49.10 -3.14 -12.16
C GLN A 91 -49.05 -2.57 -10.73
N LYS A 92 -49.80 -1.49 -10.57
CA LYS A 92 -50.11 -0.66 -9.41
C LYS A 92 -51.31 -1.25 -8.65
N THR A 93 -51.29 -1.30 -7.31
CA THR A 93 -52.47 -1.25 -6.42
C THR A 93 -52.01 -0.88 -4.99
N THR A 94 -52.16 0.37 -4.54
CA THR A 94 -53.26 0.96 -3.72
C THR A 94 -53.21 0.63 -2.22
N VAL A 95 -52.82 1.65 -1.45
CA VAL A 95 -53.31 2.15 -0.14
C VAL A 95 -54.20 1.23 0.70
N ASN A 96 -53.83 1.03 1.98
CA ASN A 96 -54.82 1.10 3.06
C ASN A 96 -54.23 1.65 4.36
N SER A 97 -54.66 2.86 4.73
CA SER A 97 -54.59 3.41 6.08
C SER A 97 -55.59 2.70 6.97
N ASN A 98 -55.22 2.38 8.21
CA ASN A 98 -56.17 2.25 9.31
C ASN A 98 -55.57 2.88 10.56
N ASN A 99 -56.08 4.07 10.87
CA ASN A 99 -55.95 4.73 12.15
C ASN A 99 -56.95 4.09 13.12
N ASN A 100 -56.53 3.80 14.35
CA ASN A 100 -57.45 3.78 15.48
C ASN A 100 -56.80 4.43 16.69
N THR A 101 -57.47 5.48 17.15
CA THR A 101 -57.23 6.33 18.31
C THR A 101 -57.72 5.66 19.60
N GLY A 102 -57.06 5.99 20.71
CA GLY A 102 -57.55 5.72 22.06
C GLY A 102 -56.47 5.90 23.11
N GLY A 103 -56.22 7.13 23.55
CA GLY A 103 -55.18 7.45 24.53
C GLY A 103 -55.67 7.49 25.98
N ILE A 104 -54.75 7.40 26.95
CA ILE A 104 -54.80 8.04 28.28
C ILE A 104 -53.34 8.21 28.81
N HIS A 105 -52.95 9.48 29.05
CA HIS A 105 -52.02 10.09 30.04
C HIS A 105 -50.71 9.44 30.55
N PRO A 106 -49.73 10.28 31.01
CA PRO A 106 -48.30 10.00 30.88
C PRO A 106 -47.73 9.26 32.09
N VAL A 107 -46.94 8.22 31.83
CA VAL A 107 -46.05 7.61 32.81
C VAL A 107 -44.62 7.86 32.34
N ASN A 108 -43.94 8.74 33.07
CA ASN A 108 -42.50 8.90 32.99
C ASN A 108 -41.86 7.56 33.44
N LYS A 109 -41.36 6.80 32.47
CA LYS A 109 -40.40 5.72 32.73
C LYS A 109 -39.12 6.15 32.04
N GLU A 110 -38.15 6.54 32.87
CA GLU A 110 -36.75 6.61 32.50
C GLU A 110 -36.41 5.37 31.68
N VAL A 111 -36.19 5.58 30.38
CA VAL A 111 -35.60 4.53 29.54
C VAL A 111 -34.20 4.32 30.09
N PRO A 112 -33.81 3.08 30.46
CA PRO A 112 -32.44 2.85 30.89
C PRO A 112 -31.55 3.27 29.72
N VAL A 113 -30.67 4.24 29.97
CA VAL A 113 -29.56 4.52 29.08
C VAL A 113 -28.75 3.23 29.05
N VAL A 114 -29.04 2.38 28.06
CA VAL A 114 -28.19 1.25 27.74
C VAL A 114 -26.88 1.87 27.32
N ASN A 115 -25.95 1.90 28.28
CA ASN A 115 -24.56 2.21 28.03
C ASN A 115 -24.05 1.10 27.11
N VAL A 116 -24.19 1.33 25.80
CA VAL A 116 -23.58 0.48 24.78
C VAL A 116 -22.08 0.63 25.02
N LYS A 117 -21.51 -0.30 25.79
CA LYS A 117 -20.10 -0.59 25.71
C LYS A 117 -19.85 -0.83 24.22
N SER A 118 -19.23 0.14 23.57
CA SER A 118 -18.56 -0.05 22.29
C SER A 118 -17.83 -1.38 22.38
N GLU A 119 -18.33 -2.39 21.68
CA GLU A 119 -17.76 -3.73 21.73
C GLU A 119 -16.32 -3.60 21.26
N ARG A 120 -15.38 -3.79 22.20
CA ARG A 120 -13.97 -3.55 21.94
C ARG A 120 -13.49 -4.64 20.99
N ILE A 121 -13.10 -4.25 19.78
CA ILE A 121 -12.51 -5.16 18.79
C ILE A 121 -11.10 -5.56 19.27
N SER A 122 -10.87 -6.86 19.49
CA SER A 122 -9.64 -7.38 20.11
C SER A 122 -8.40 -7.27 19.19
N GLY A 123 -8.62 -7.16 17.88
CA GLY A 123 -7.59 -7.09 16.84
C GLY A 123 -6.91 -5.73 16.69
N ILE A 124 -7.42 -4.69 17.34
CA ILE A 124 -6.97 -3.30 17.16
C ILE A 124 -6.73 -2.64 18.53
N SER A 125 -6.12 -1.46 18.51
CA SER A 125 -5.89 -0.69 19.71
C SER A 125 -7.20 -0.12 20.27
N GLY A 126 -7.16 0.38 21.51
CA GLY A 126 -8.30 1.07 22.14
C GLY A 126 -8.44 2.54 21.74
N ARG A 127 -7.74 3.02 20.70
CA ARG A 127 -7.77 4.42 20.30
C ARG A 127 -9.19 4.85 19.88
N PRO A 128 -9.67 6.02 20.34
CA PRO A 128 -10.94 6.58 19.89
C PRO A 128 -11.01 6.75 18.37
N VAL A 129 -12.20 6.54 17.82
CA VAL A 129 -12.48 6.74 16.39
C VAL A 129 -12.28 8.22 16.05
N GLY A 130 -11.51 8.50 14.98
CA GLY A 130 -11.22 9.87 14.55
C GLY A 130 -10.07 10.56 15.28
N GLU A 131 -9.54 9.99 16.37
CA GLU A 131 -8.36 10.54 17.04
C GLU A 131 -7.12 10.31 16.17
N LYS A 132 -6.43 11.40 15.80
CA LYS A 132 -5.20 11.32 15.00
C LYS A 132 -4.03 10.78 15.83
N PRO A 133 -3.03 10.14 15.20
CA PRO A 133 -1.81 9.78 15.87
C PRO A 133 -1.16 11.01 16.52
N THR A 134 -0.64 10.86 17.75
CA THR A 134 0.13 11.92 18.41
C THR A 134 1.44 12.20 17.66
N ASP A 135 2.08 11.15 17.12
CA ASP A 135 3.25 11.23 16.26
C ASP A 135 3.12 10.21 15.12
N VAL A 136 2.69 10.65 13.94
CA VAL A 136 2.60 9.78 12.75
C VAL A 136 3.97 9.38 12.20
N TRP A 137 4.99 10.19 12.46
CA TRP A 137 6.33 9.98 11.90
C TRP A 137 7.02 8.82 12.61
N HIS A 138 7.04 8.84 13.94
CA HIS A 138 7.76 7.86 14.75
C HIS A 138 6.86 6.92 15.56
N GLY A 139 5.53 7.10 15.53
CA GLY A 139 4.59 6.20 16.21
C GLY A 139 4.67 4.78 15.67
N VAL A 140 4.82 4.64 14.36
CA VAL A 140 5.16 3.39 13.67
C VAL A 140 6.18 3.65 12.57
N THR A 141 7.14 2.76 12.37
CA THR A 141 8.14 2.79 11.29
C THR A 141 8.30 1.37 10.74
N GLU A 142 8.71 1.24 9.49
CA GLU A 142 9.11 -0.06 8.97
C GLU A 142 10.47 -0.48 9.56
N GLY A 143 10.67 -1.79 9.67
CA GLY A 143 11.94 -2.40 10.03
C GLY A 143 12.74 -2.77 8.78
N VAL A 144 13.31 -3.97 8.75
CA VAL A 144 14.14 -4.41 7.60
C VAL A 144 13.32 -4.78 6.36
N LYS A 145 11.99 -4.98 6.50
CA LYS A 145 11.12 -5.39 5.40
C LYS A 145 10.66 -4.19 4.56
N HIS A 146 10.74 -4.33 3.23
CA HIS A 146 10.25 -3.35 2.24
C HIS A 146 8.73 -3.27 2.23
N THR A 147 8.16 -2.46 3.13
CA THR A 147 6.71 -2.32 3.33
C THR A 147 6.24 -0.88 3.23
N SER A 148 7.17 0.04 2.94
CA SER A 148 7.02 1.49 2.84
C SER A 148 5.79 1.93 2.05
N HIS A 149 5.53 1.33 0.88
CA HIS A 149 4.37 1.61 0.05
C HIS A 149 3.03 1.47 0.79
N TYR A 150 2.87 0.40 1.57
CA TYR A 150 1.65 0.18 2.35
C TYR A 150 1.65 0.93 3.66
N LEU A 151 2.79 0.99 4.35
CA LEU A 151 2.89 1.70 5.61
C LEU A 151 2.64 3.21 5.42
N SER A 152 3.15 3.81 4.36
CA SER A 152 2.87 5.21 4.01
C SER A 152 1.39 5.45 3.75
N GLY A 153 0.73 4.57 3.00
CA GLY A 153 -0.72 4.62 2.79
C GLY A 153 -1.51 4.52 4.09
N ILE A 154 -1.14 3.58 4.96
CA ILE A 154 -1.72 3.42 6.31
C ILE A 154 -1.53 4.69 7.13
N LYS A 155 -0.32 5.26 7.19
CA LYS A 155 -0.05 6.49 7.92
C LYS A 155 -0.86 7.68 7.37
N ALA A 156 -0.98 7.79 6.05
CA ALA A 156 -1.80 8.83 5.42
C ALA A 156 -3.28 8.67 5.79
N ALA A 157 -3.79 7.44 5.79
CA ALA A 157 -5.15 7.14 6.23
C ALA A 157 -5.36 7.48 7.71
N MET A 158 -4.41 7.13 8.59
CA MET A 158 -4.47 7.47 10.01
C MET A 158 -4.47 8.98 10.25
N GLU A 159 -3.74 9.75 9.45
CA GLU A 159 -3.71 11.21 9.52
C GLU A 159 -5.00 11.89 9.01
N LYS A 160 -5.64 11.28 8.01
CA LYS A 160 -6.89 11.78 7.43
C LYS A 160 -8.11 11.42 8.28
N TYR A 161 -8.20 10.17 8.74
CA TYR A 161 -9.40 9.58 9.34
C TYR A 161 -9.26 9.20 10.82
N GLY A 162 -8.07 9.38 11.40
CA GLY A 162 -7.75 8.93 12.76
C GLY A 162 -7.03 7.58 12.79
N GLN A 163 -6.25 7.35 13.85
CA GLN A 163 -5.38 6.18 14.03
C GLN A 163 -6.15 4.85 14.02
N SER A 164 -7.32 4.83 14.67
CA SER A 164 -8.13 3.62 14.79
C SER A 164 -8.62 3.12 13.43
N PRO A 165 -8.48 1.82 13.09
CA PRO A 165 -9.04 1.24 11.86
C PRO A 165 -10.55 1.47 11.70
N LEU A 166 -11.26 1.67 12.81
CA LEU A 166 -12.70 2.00 12.82
C LEU A 166 -13.02 3.37 12.21
N GLY A 167 -12.05 4.28 12.12
CA GLY A 167 -12.20 5.55 11.39
C GLY A 167 -11.90 5.42 9.90
N ILE A 168 -11.11 4.43 9.51
CA ILE A 168 -10.60 4.26 8.14
C ILE A 168 -11.54 3.38 7.31
N TYR A 169 -12.01 2.25 7.85
CA TYR A 169 -12.96 1.38 7.16
C TYR A 169 -14.40 1.85 7.35
N LYS A 170 -15.32 1.37 6.49
CA LYS A 170 -16.75 1.66 6.63
C LYS A 170 -17.35 0.89 7.81
N SER A 171 -16.90 -0.34 8.03
CA SER A 171 -17.21 -1.11 9.23
C SER A 171 -16.14 -2.17 9.51
N VAL A 172 -15.98 -2.51 10.79
CA VAL A 172 -15.21 -3.66 11.26
C VAL A 172 -16.06 -4.37 12.31
N THR A 173 -16.37 -5.63 12.08
CA THR A 173 -17.13 -6.47 13.01
C THR A 173 -16.29 -7.68 13.38
N GLU A 174 -16.20 -7.99 14.67
CA GLU A 174 -15.50 -9.17 15.17
C GLU A 174 -16.47 -10.34 15.34
N SER A 175 -16.09 -11.52 14.84
CA SER A 175 -16.70 -12.80 15.18
C SER A 175 -15.78 -13.60 16.10
N ALA A 176 -16.21 -14.81 16.50
CA ALA A 176 -15.40 -15.69 17.32
C ALA A 176 -14.01 -15.97 16.70
N ASP A 177 -13.94 -16.12 15.37
CA ASP A 177 -12.81 -16.62 14.61
C ASP A 177 -12.20 -15.61 13.61
N ALA A 178 -12.90 -14.51 13.32
CA ALA A 178 -12.52 -13.58 12.25
C ALA A 178 -12.94 -12.13 12.54
N TYR A 179 -12.50 -11.25 11.64
CA TYR A 179 -12.97 -9.89 11.48
C TYR A 179 -13.60 -9.78 10.10
N VAL A 180 -14.79 -9.19 10.02
CA VAL A 180 -15.45 -8.83 8.76
C VAL A 180 -15.31 -7.33 8.59
N ILE A 181 -14.65 -6.93 7.51
CA ILE A 181 -14.34 -5.54 7.20
C ILE A 181 -15.08 -5.14 5.92
N GLU A 182 -15.85 -4.07 5.97
CA GLU A 182 -16.33 -3.38 4.77
C GLU A 182 -15.45 -2.15 4.53
N MET A 183 -14.78 -2.12 3.38
CA MET A 183 -13.93 -1.02 2.97
C MET A 183 -14.74 0.15 2.39
N ARG A 184 -14.13 1.33 2.27
CA ARG A 184 -14.82 2.54 1.74
C ARG A 184 -15.17 2.44 0.26
N ASP A 185 -14.43 1.64 -0.50
CA ASP A 185 -14.75 1.32 -1.89
C ASP A 185 -15.76 0.16 -2.04
N GLY A 186 -16.32 -0.32 -0.92
CA GLY A 186 -17.33 -1.39 -0.91
C GLY A 186 -16.75 -2.81 -0.95
N TYR A 187 -15.42 -2.97 -1.07
CA TYR A 187 -14.81 -4.30 -1.00
C TYR A 187 -14.97 -4.88 0.42
N LYS A 188 -15.25 -6.19 0.51
CA LYS A 188 -15.42 -6.88 1.79
C LYS A 188 -14.29 -7.87 2.02
N VAL A 189 -13.65 -7.78 3.18
CA VAL A 189 -12.59 -8.69 3.62
C VAL A 189 -13.08 -9.48 4.83
N THR A 190 -12.87 -10.79 4.81
CA THR A 190 -12.95 -11.63 6.01
C THR A 190 -11.52 -12.02 6.40
N LEU A 191 -11.01 -11.40 7.47
CA LEU A 191 -9.67 -11.65 8.00
C LEU A 191 -9.78 -12.56 9.23
N THR A 192 -9.26 -13.78 9.15
CA THR A 192 -9.26 -14.67 10.31
C THR A 192 -8.30 -14.18 11.39
N LYS A 193 -8.56 -14.55 12.65
CA LYS A 193 -7.65 -14.25 13.76
C LYS A 193 -6.27 -14.86 13.54
N LYS A 194 -6.18 -16.03 12.88
CA LYS A 194 -4.91 -16.68 12.54
C LYS A 194 -4.12 -15.90 11.48
N GLU A 195 -4.77 -15.41 10.43
CA GLU A 195 -4.12 -14.55 9.43
C GLU A 195 -3.61 -13.25 10.05
N LEU A 196 -4.38 -12.64 10.96
CA LEU A 196 -3.92 -11.46 11.71
C LEU A 196 -2.67 -11.76 12.55
N GLU A 197 -2.66 -12.87 13.30
CA GLU A 197 -1.47 -13.29 14.05
C GLU A 197 -0.28 -13.58 13.13
N HIS A 198 -0.51 -14.20 11.97
CA HIS A 198 0.55 -14.44 11.00
C HIS A 198 1.15 -13.11 10.49
N ALA A 199 0.32 -12.17 10.06
CA ALA A 199 0.79 -10.85 9.63
C ALA A 199 1.56 -10.13 10.75
N ARG A 200 1.10 -10.24 12.01
CA ARG A 200 1.78 -9.63 13.17
C ARG A 200 3.18 -10.18 13.38
N LEU A 201 3.39 -11.48 13.16
CA LEU A 201 4.70 -12.13 13.25
C LEU A 201 5.58 -11.85 12.04
N ALA A 202 4.98 -11.74 10.85
CA ALA A 202 5.70 -11.48 9.60
C ALA A 202 6.19 -10.03 9.49
N LEU A 203 5.53 -9.08 10.15
CA LEU A 203 5.84 -7.64 10.07
C LEU A 203 6.81 -7.17 11.16
N ASP A 204 7.93 -6.59 10.73
CA ASP A 204 8.91 -5.91 11.59
C ASP A 204 8.58 -4.42 11.77
N PHE A 205 7.31 -4.09 12.02
CA PHE A 205 6.94 -2.71 12.38
C PHE A 205 7.42 -2.39 13.80
N ARG A 206 8.07 -1.23 13.93
CA ARG A 206 8.63 -0.69 15.17
C ARG A 206 8.07 0.71 15.41
N GLY A 207 8.42 1.36 16.51
CA GLY A 207 7.99 2.74 16.77
C GLY A 207 7.70 3.01 18.23
N THR A 208 7.30 4.25 18.50
CA THR A 208 7.05 4.79 19.84
C THR A 208 5.63 4.61 20.33
N ASP A 209 4.66 4.30 19.45
CA ASP A 209 3.26 4.05 19.81
C ASP A 209 2.88 2.58 19.54
N PRO A 210 2.87 1.73 20.59
CA PRO A 210 2.47 0.33 20.45
C PRO A 210 1.05 0.12 19.91
N GLY A 211 0.13 1.05 20.19
CA GLY A 211 -1.22 1.01 19.65
C GLY A 211 -1.24 1.30 18.15
N MET A 212 -0.43 2.26 17.69
CA MET A 212 -0.30 2.58 16.26
C MET A 212 0.33 1.41 15.50
N ILE A 213 1.32 0.74 16.09
CA ILE A 213 1.90 -0.49 15.53
C ILE A 213 0.83 -1.59 15.40
N GLN A 214 0.01 -1.78 16.44
CA GLN A 214 -1.06 -2.77 16.42
C GLN A 214 -2.09 -2.47 15.31
N ASP A 215 -2.54 -1.22 15.22
CA ASP A 215 -3.51 -0.77 14.21
C ASP A 215 -2.94 -0.87 12.79
N ALA A 216 -1.67 -0.51 12.59
CA ALA A 216 -0.99 -0.63 11.30
C ALA A 216 -0.83 -2.08 10.87
N LYS A 217 -0.46 -2.99 11.78
CA LYS A 217 -0.38 -4.44 11.48
C LYS A 217 -1.74 -5.01 11.11
N PHE A 218 -2.82 -4.57 11.77
CA PHE A 218 -4.18 -4.96 11.42
C PHE A 218 -4.53 -4.51 9.99
N MET A 219 -4.31 -3.24 9.67
CA MET A 219 -4.60 -2.70 8.34
C MET A 219 -3.76 -3.35 7.23
N TYR A 220 -2.48 -3.64 7.51
CA TYR A 220 -1.63 -4.38 6.58
C TYR A 220 -2.14 -5.80 6.34
N ALA A 221 -2.61 -6.49 7.38
CA ALA A 221 -3.20 -7.82 7.25
C ALA A 221 -4.49 -7.82 6.40
N VAL A 222 -5.34 -6.80 6.60
CA VAL A 222 -6.55 -6.60 5.78
C VAL A 222 -6.18 -6.38 4.31
N THR A 223 -5.18 -5.53 4.04
CA THR A 223 -4.65 -5.31 2.69
C THR A 223 -4.09 -6.61 2.09
N ALA A 224 -3.29 -7.37 2.84
CA ALA A 224 -2.77 -8.66 2.40
C ALA A 224 -3.88 -9.62 2.01
N LYS A 225 -4.96 -9.65 2.80
CA LYS A 225 -6.10 -10.52 2.52
C LYS A 225 -6.81 -10.11 1.23
N ARG A 226 -7.00 -8.81 1.01
CA ARG A 226 -7.53 -8.30 -0.25
C ARG A 226 -6.62 -8.64 -1.44
N VAL A 227 -5.30 -8.55 -1.29
CA VAL A 227 -4.34 -8.95 -2.33
C VAL A 227 -4.48 -10.43 -2.64
N GLN A 228 -4.54 -11.28 -1.61
CA GLN A 228 -4.81 -12.69 -1.78
C GLN A 228 -6.10 -12.91 -2.58
N ASP A 229 -7.20 -12.27 -2.20
CA ASP A 229 -8.49 -12.52 -2.83
C ASP A 229 -8.55 -12.03 -4.29
N ILE A 230 -7.87 -10.94 -4.64
CA ILE A 230 -7.91 -10.32 -5.97
C ILE A 230 -6.88 -10.92 -6.92
N GLU A 231 -5.68 -11.22 -6.43
CA GLU A 231 -4.54 -11.63 -7.28
C GLU A 231 -4.32 -13.15 -7.28
N SER A 232 -4.94 -13.88 -6.35
CA SER A 232 -4.92 -15.33 -6.39
C SER A 232 -5.66 -15.84 -7.62
N SER A 233 -4.94 -16.54 -8.48
CA SER A 233 -5.56 -17.17 -9.63
C SER A 233 -6.44 -18.35 -9.18
N ALA A 234 -7.52 -18.62 -9.91
CA ALA A 234 -8.37 -19.79 -9.66
C ALA A 234 -7.59 -21.12 -9.71
N TYR A 235 -6.44 -21.14 -10.40
CA TYR A 235 -5.58 -22.30 -10.56
C TYR A 235 -4.57 -22.48 -9.43
N THR A 236 -3.96 -21.38 -8.96
CA THR A 236 -2.89 -21.45 -7.96
C THR A 236 -3.41 -21.38 -6.53
N ARG A 237 -4.57 -20.74 -6.31
CA ARG A 237 -5.18 -20.55 -4.97
C ARG A 237 -4.13 -20.09 -3.96
N GLU A 238 -3.42 -19.02 -4.31
CA GLU A 238 -2.34 -18.45 -3.51
C GLU A 238 -2.73 -18.27 -2.04
N SER A 239 -1.77 -18.55 -1.17
CA SER A 239 -1.98 -18.50 0.28
C SER A 239 -1.87 -17.06 0.82
N PHE A 240 -2.25 -16.87 2.08
CA PHE A 240 -2.12 -15.57 2.72
C PHE A 240 -0.65 -15.17 2.89
N GLU A 241 0.22 -16.17 3.10
CA GLU A 241 1.67 -16.02 3.16
C GLU A 241 2.24 -15.47 1.86
N TRP A 242 1.83 -16.05 0.73
CA TRP A 242 2.20 -15.54 -0.58
C TRP A 242 1.79 -14.08 -0.76
N ALA A 243 0.60 -13.70 -0.28
CA ALA A 243 0.14 -12.31 -0.36
C ALA A 243 0.97 -11.37 0.51
N LEU A 244 1.40 -11.80 1.69
CA LEU A 244 2.32 -11.01 2.54
C LEU A 244 3.68 -10.79 1.87
N GLU A 245 4.18 -11.77 1.11
CA GLU A 245 5.47 -11.72 0.42
C GLU A 245 5.42 -10.90 -0.87
N SER A 246 4.37 -11.06 -1.69
CA SER A 246 4.21 -10.39 -2.99
C SER A 246 4.03 -8.88 -2.90
N MET A 247 3.55 -8.37 -1.76
CA MET A 247 3.34 -6.95 -1.53
C MET A 247 4.63 -6.11 -1.48
N GLY A 248 5.81 -6.70 -1.35
CA GLY A 248 7.08 -5.96 -1.27
C GLY A 248 7.40 -5.08 -2.50
N ASP A 249 6.93 -5.44 -3.68
CA ASP A 249 7.21 -4.75 -4.96
C ASP A 249 5.96 -4.06 -5.52
N SER A 250 5.46 -3.04 -4.82
CA SER A 250 4.18 -2.39 -5.14
C SER A 250 4.31 -0.90 -5.42
N LEU A 251 3.36 -0.36 -6.19
CA LEU A 251 3.26 1.08 -6.44
C LEU A 251 2.75 1.80 -5.20
N VAL A 252 3.21 3.04 -4.95
CA VAL A 252 2.69 3.88 -3.83
C VAL A 252 1.16 3.99 -3.79
N LEU A 253 0.51 4.05 -4.95
CA LEU A 253 -0.93 4.10 -5.06
C LEU A 253 -1.61 2.86 -4.47
N HIS A 254 -1.01 1.68 -4.63
CA HIS A 254 -1.55 0.43 -4.08
C HIS A 254 -1.68 0.48 -2.55
N GLY A 255 -0.82 1.25 -1.87
CA GLY A 255 -0.92 1.48 -0.43
C GLY A 255 -2.23 2.13 0.01
N LEU A 256 -2.85 2.96 -0.85
CA LEU A 256 -4.14 3.59 -0.59
C LEU A 256 -5.29 2.80 -1.21
N GLU A 257 -5.14 2.35 -2.46
CA GLU A 257 -6.20 1.62 -3.18
C GLU A 257 -6.56 0.31 -2.49
N ARG A 258 -5.57 -0.51 -2.13
CA ARG A 258 -5.79 -1.81 -1.49
C ARG A 258 -6.23 -1.68 -0.03
N LEU A 259 -6.07 -0.49 0.56
CA LEU A 259 -6.67 -0.12 1.84
C LEU A 259 -8.16 0.30 1.69
N GLY A 260 -8.69 0.31 0.47
CA GLY A 260 -10.07 0.68 0.18
C GLY A 260 -10.29 2.17 -0.06
N LEU A 261 -9.23 2.95 -0.29
CA LEU A 261 -9.28 4.40 -0.43
C LEU A 261 -9.16 4.89 -1.88
N GLY A 262 -9.22 4.00 -2.89
CA GLY A 262 -9.02 4.39 -4.30
C GLY A 262 -9.95 5.52 -4.77
N GLY A 263 -11.23 5.48 -4.34
CA GLY A 263 -12.20 6.56 -4.63
C GLY A 263 -12.01 7.84 -3.80
N GLN A 264 -11.06 7.86 -2.87
CA GLN A 264 -10.73 9.00 -1.98
C GLN A 264 -9.35 9.57 -2.32
N VAL A 265 -8.81 9.26 -3.50
CA VAL A 265 -7.47 9.65 -3.92
C VAL A 265 -7.54 10.41 -5.23
N ARG A 266 -6.71 11.45 -5.34
CA ARG A 266 -6.47 12.17 -6.59
C ARG A 266 -4.97 12.20 -6.92
N PRO A 267 -4.57 11.90 -8.17
CA PRO A 267 -3.19 12.07 -8.59
C PRO A 267 -2.79 13.55 -8.59
N VAL A 268 -1.58 13.84 -8.12
CA VAL A 268 -0.99 15.18 -8.02
C VAL A 268 0.49 15.14 -8.36
N THR A 269 1.09 16.30 -8.60
CA THR A 269 2.55 16.42 -8.51
C THR A 269 2.97 16.47 -7.04
N TRP A 270 4.18 16.02 -6.74
CA TRP A 270 4.71 16.12 -5.37
C TRP A 270 4.87 17.58 -4.94
N GLN A 271 5.20 18.50 -5.86
CA GLN A 271 5.30 19.94 -5.56
C GLN A 271 3.94 20.54 -5.20
N GLU A 272 2.87 20.12 -5.90
CA GLU A 272 1.51 20.57 -5.57
C GLU A 272 1.12 20.09 -4.18
N LEU A 273 1.36 18.80 -3.88
CA LEU A 273 1.05 18.22 -2.57
C LEU A 273 1.85 18.90 -1.46
N GLU A 274 3.14 19.19 -1.71
CA GLU A 274 4.00 19.90 -0.78
C GLU A 274 3.50 21.33 -0.53
N ALA A 275 3.26 22.10 -1.60
CA ALA A 275 2.87 23.50 -1.52
C ALA A 275 1.53 23.69 -0.80
N LYS A 276 0.58 22.75 -0.98
CA LYS A 276 -0.70 22.74 -0.28
C LYS A 276 -0.60 22.28 1.17
N GLY A 277 0.48 21.60 1.54
CA GLY A 277 0.58 20.90 2.81
C GLY A 277 -0.42 19.75 2.95
N GLY A 278 -0.85 19.16 1.83
CA GLY A 278 -1.85 18.09 1.81
C GLY A 278 -1.36 16.80 2.47
N ILE A 279 -2.27 15.84 2.59
CA ILE A 279 -1.99 14.49 3.13
C ILE A 279 -2.06 13.50 1.99
N GLY A 280 -1.03 12.66 1.86
CA GLY A 280 -0.97 11.71 0.77
C GLY A 280 0.24 10.80 0.83
N VAL A 281 0.52 10.14 -0.28
CA VAL A 281 1.71 9.33 -0.48
C VAL A 281 2.51 9.84 -1.67
N VAL A 282 3.83 9.74 -1.57
CA VAL A 282 4.78 10.10 -2.64
C VAL A 282 5.78 8.97 -2.81
N GLY A 283 6.09 8.62 -4.06
CA GLY A 283 7.17 7.69 -4.38
C GLY A 283 8.51 8.42 -4.41
N VAL A 284 9.48 7.98 -3.62
CA VAL A 284 10.84 8.51 -3.55
C VAL A 284 11.82 7.38 -3.87
N GLY A 285 12.29 7.32 -5.13
CA GLY A 285 13.03 6.15 -5.60
C GLY A 285 12.14 4.91 -5.60
N ASP A 286 12.58 3.87 -4.91
CA ASP A 286 11.86 2.60 -4.65
C ASP A 286 11.08 2.60 -3.31
N HIS A 287 11.02 3.74 -2.61
CA HIS A 287 10.29 3.87 -1.35
C HIS A 287 8.96 4.59 -1.53
N GLY A 288 7.93 4.12 -0.84
CA GLY A 288 6.70 4.88 -0.63
C GLY A 288 6.73 5.64 0.68
N SER A 289 6.48 6.96 0.63
CA SER A 289 6.55 7.81 1.81
C SER A 289 5.24 8.57 2.03
N LEU A 290 4.86 8.71 3.30
CA LEU A 290 3.81 9.65 3.70
C LEU A 290 4.26 11.07 3.33
N MET A 291 3.37 11.88 2.77
CA MET A 291 3.52 13.33 2.76
C MET A 291 2.40 13.97 3.60
N LYS A 292 2.78 14.88 4.50
CA LYS A 292 1.86 15.69 5.31
C LYS A 292 2.47 17.04 5.61
N GLY A 293 1.70 18.12 5.43
CA GLY A 293 2.14 19.46 5.82
C GLY A 293 3.40 19.93 5.07
N GLY A 294 3.63 19.38 3.88
CA GLY A 294 4.80 19.65 3.07
C GLY A 294 6.08 18.94 3.53
N TYR A 295 5.98 17.94 4.40
CA TYR A 295 7.08 17.06 4.79
C TYR A 295 6.82 15.64 4.33
N VAL A 296 7.88 14.95 3.95
CA VAL A 296 7.89 13.55 3.54
C VAL A 296 8.49 12.69 4.65
N ASP A 297 7.92 11.52 4.90
CA ASP A 297 8.46 10.53 5.83
C ASP A 297 9.60 9.72 5.19
N MET A 298 10.83 10.17 5.45
CA MET A 298 12.07 9.48 5.08
C MET A 298 12.80 9.10 6.37
N PHE A 299 12.22 8.18 7.14
CA PHE A 299 12.63 7.87 8.51
C PHE A 299 12.41 9.04 9.50
N GLY A 300 11.33 9.79 9.28
CA GLY A 300 11.05 11.07 9.95
C GLY A 300 10.78 12.20 8.95
N PRO A 301 10.23 13.34 9.42
CA PRO A 301 9.79 14.42 8.56
C PRO A 301 11.00 15.12 7.89
N SER A 302 11.05 15.05 6.57
CA SER A 302 12.09 15.63 5.73
C SER A 302 11.50 16.50 4.63
N LYS A 303 12.31 17.40 4.07
CA LYS A 303 11.95 18.15 2.85
C LYS A 303 12.44 17.40 1.62
N LEU A 304 11.57 17.25 0.62
CA LEU A 304 12.01 16.77 -0.69
C LEU A 304 12.88 17.86 -1.33
N LYS A 305 13.99 17.42 -1.93
CA LYS A 305 14.81 18.27 -2.78
C LYS A 305 14.51 17.88 -4.22
N GLU A 306 14.51 18.87 -5.11
CA GLU A 306 14.19 18.74 -6.52
C GLU A 306 15.01 17.64 -7.23
N VAL A 307 16.21 17.35 -6.71
CA VAL A 307 17.07 16.23 -7.10
C VAL A 307 17.21 15.28 -5.90
N SER A 308 16.23 14.38 -5.73
CA SER A 308 16.38 13.21 -4.86
C SER A 308 17.15 12.13 -5.62
N THR A 309 18.47 12.10 -5.50
CA THR A 309 19.29 10.95 -5.92
C THR A 309 19.31 9.90 -4.80
N TYR A 310 18.15 9.38 -4.41
CA TYR A 310 18.08 8.12 -3.69
C TYR A 310 17.95 7.01 -4.73
N GLY A 311 19.09 6.59 -5.28
CA GLY A 311 19.19 5.50 -6.25
C GLY A 311 20.62 5.28 -6.71
N HIS A 312 21.14 4.07 -6.50
CA HIS A 312 22.34 3.61 -7.19
C HIS A 312 22.05 3.57 -8.69
N GLY A 313 22.46 4.59 -9.45
CA GLY A 313 22.39 4.54 -10.92
C GLY A 313 21.95 5.81 -11.66
N GLY A 314 21.71 6.95 -10.99
CA GLY A 314 21.50 8.22 -11.70
C GLY A 314 20.23 8.33 -12.54
N LEU A 315 19.26 7.43 -12.35
CA LEU A 315 17.93 7.55 -12.93
C LEU A 315 17.08 8.52 -12.08
N SER A 316 16.67 9.62 -12.68
CA SER A 316 15.70 10.55 -12.09
C SER A 316 14.33 9.86 -12.05
N PHE A 317 13.90 9.40 -10.88
CA PHE A 317 12.54 8.92 -10.69
C PHE A 317 11.62 10.14 -10.55
N THR A 318 10.66 10.27 -11.44
CA THR A 318 9.56 11.22 -11.24
C THR A 318 8.76 10.76 -10.04
N HIS A 319 8.76 11.55 -8.97
CA HIS A 319 7.98 11.24 -7.77
C HIS A 319 6.50 11.25 -8.14
N ARG A 320 5.88 10.07 -8.21
CA ARG A 320 4.42 9.94 -8.33
C ARG A 320 3.80 10.26 -6.98
N ALA A 321 2.82 11.15 -6.94
CA ALA A 321 2.17 11.57 -5.71
C ALA A 321 0.64 11.46 -5.82
N PHE A 322 0.03 11.14 -4.69
CA PHE A 322 -1.40 10.88 -4.57
C PHE A 322 -1.93 11.53 -3.29
N GLU A 323 -2.89 12.44 -3.43
CA GLU A 323 -3.50 13.18 -2.33
C GLU A 323 -4.79 12.50 -1.87
N LEU A 324 -5.00 12.40 -0.56
CA LEU A 324 -6.28 11.98 0.03
C LEU A 324 -7.26 13.17 0.09
N ILE A 325 -8.34 13.09 -0.67
CA ILE A 325 -9.38 14.12 -0.76
C ILE A 325 -10.41 14.03 0.37
#